data_AF-G3AQ99-F1
#
_entry.id   AF-G3AQ99-F1
#
_cell.length_a   1.000
_cell.length_b   1.000
_cell.length_c   1.000
_cell.angle_alpha   90.00
_cell.angle_beta   90.00
_cell.angle_gamma   90.00
#
_symmetry.space_group_name_H-M   'P 1'
#
loop_
_entity.id
_entity.type
_entity.pdbx_description
1 polymer ?
#
loop_
_entity_poly.entity_id
_entity_poly.type
_entity_poly.pdbx_seq_one_letter_code
_entity_poly.pdbx_strand_id
1 'polypeptide(L)'
;MSRKGLVSLIVLCLCISALYESTTWPQLEKGGGAFEFLTLLSLAVTITYIILSQNASSNWNVKYIYPLASNLGFQVTMGYWSAKLLGVKSYERSLWLAIRLHAIPYLYLLILDSHPQGSATISVTITVAFMLAWCIYVDIIIYWNWGNNTTSVPYGTLNEKTFIERVVWIAGFTILSCSNYIILGIRNCL
;
A
#
# COMPACT_ATOMS: atom_id res chain seq x y z
N MET A 1 -6.96 28.32 -6.40
CA MET A 1 -6.81 26.86 -6.27
C MET A 1 -8.19 26.24 -6.30
N SER A 2 -8.44 25.21 -7.12
CA SER A 2 -9.76 24.57 -7.17
C SER A 2 -10.03 23.82 -5.85
N ARG A 3 -11.31 23.63 -5.49
CA ARG A 3 -11.70 22.84 -4.30
C ARG A 3 -11.07 21.44 -4.31
N LYS A 4 -10.95 20.82 -5.49
CA LYS A 4 -10.27 19.54 -5.68
C LYS A 4 -8.78 19.63 -5.35
N GLY A 5 -8.07 20.65 -5.87
CA GLY A 5 -6.65 20.85 -5.56
C GLY A 5 -6.37 21.08 -4.07
N LEU A 6 -7.26 21.78 -3.35
CA LEU A 6 -7.14 21.95 -1.90
C LEU A 6 -7.26 20.62 -1.15
N VAL A 7 -8.25 19.81 -1.51
CA VAL A 7 -8.45 18.49 -0.90
C VAL A 7 -7.24 17.59 -1.14
N SER A 8 -6.73 17.53 -2.38
CA SER A 8 -5.53 16.77 -2.72
C SER A 8 -4.31 17.22 -1.92
N LEU A 9 -4.11 18.52 -1.72
CA LEU A 9 -3.01 19.05 -0.91
C LEU A 9 -3.13 18.64 0.56
N ILE A 10 -4.33 18.74 1.15
CA ILE A 10 -4.57 18.31 2.53
C ILE A 10 -4.26 16.82 2.69
N VAL A 11 -4.76 15.99 1.77
CA VAL A 11 -4.49 14.54 1.81
C VAL A 11 -3.01 14.24 1.61
N LEU A 12 -2.32 14.95 0.71
CA LEU A 12 -0.88 14.83 0.52
C LEU A 12 -0.13 15.11 1.82
N CYS A 13 -0.44 16.20 2.52
CA CYS A 13 0.16 16.54 3.81
C CYS A 13 -0.09 15.46 4.86
N LEU A 14 -1.31 14.90 4.91
CA LEU A 14 -1.65 13.80 5.84
C LEU A 14 -0.86 12.53 5.52
N CYS A 15 -0.70 12.18 4.25
CA CYS A 15 0.07 11.03 3.80
C CYS A 15 1.57 11.20 4.10
N ILE A 16 2.15 12.37 3.79
CA ILE A 16 3.56 12.67 4.08
C ILE A 16 3.81 12.66 5.59
N SER A 17 2.91 13.26 6.38
CA SER A 17 3.00 13.24 7.84
C SER A 17 2.97 11.81 8.40
N ALA A 18 2.09 10.95 7.88
CA ALA A 18 2.02 9.55 8.29
C ALA A 18 3.25 8.74 7.86
N LEU A 19 3.79 9.00 6.66
CA LEU A 19 5.03 8.40 6.20
C LEU A 19 6.19 8.78 7.13
N TYR A 20 6.32 10.07 7.45
CA TYR A 20 7.36 10.58 8.34
C TYR A 20 7.26 9.96 9.74
N GLU A 21 6.07 9.98 10.35
CA GLU A 21 5.82 9.39 11.68
C GLU A 21 6.07 7.87 11.70
N SER A 22 5.85 7.20 10.58
CA SER A 22 6.15 5.77 10.46
C SER A 22 7.65 5.51 10.30
N THR A 23 8.39 6.37 9.59
CA THR A 23 9.85 6.21 9.41
C THR A 23 10.66 6.53 10.66
N THR A 24 10.14 7.41 11.54
CA THR A 24 10.77 7.72 12.83
C THR A 24 10.43 6.71 13.91
N TRP A 25 9.55 5.74 13.60
CA TRP A 25 9.16 4.69 14.50
C TRP A 25 10.23 3.58 14.54
N PRO A 26 10.80 3.27 15.73
CA PRO A 26 11.91 2.31 15.88
C PRO A 26 11.54 0.85 15.55
N GLN A 27 10.32 0.57 15.09
CA GLN A 27 9.85 -0.77 14.75
C GLN A 27 10.05 -1.17 13.30
N LEU A 28 10.36 -0.23 12.40
CA LEU A 28 10.90 -0.56 11.07
C LEU A 28 12.21 -1.36 11.21
N GLU A 29 13.02 -1.03 12.22
CA GLU A 29 14.23 -1.77 12.58
C GLU A 29 13.93 -3.05 13.35
N LYS A 30 12.83 -3.13 14.10
CA LYS A 30 12.46 -4.30 14.92
C LYS A 30 11.42 -5.24 14.28
N GLY A 31 11.38 -5.25 12.95
CA GLY A 31 10.63 -6.28 12.22
C GLY A 31 9.12 -6.01 12.11
N GLY A 32 8.72 -4.76 11.87
CA GLY A 32 7.35 -4.31 11.56
C GLY A 32 6.55 -5.16 10.54
N GLY A 33 7.20 -6.11 9.87
CA GLY A 33 6.54 -7.18 9.14
C GLY A 33 6.20 -6.76 7.71
N ALA A 34 5.88 -7.75 6.88
CA ALA A 34 5.63 -7.53 5.47
C ALA A 34 4.48 -6.57 5.17
N PHE A 35 3.49 -6.56 6.05
CA PHE A 35 2.33 -5.71 5.88
C PHE A 35 2.66 -4.23 6.13
N GLU A 36 3.57 -3.91 7.06
CA GLU A 36 3.96 -2.53 7.33
C GLU A 36 4.83 -1.97 6.20
N PHE A 37 5.80 -2.73 5.69
CA PHE A 37 6.59 -2.24 4.57
C PHE A 37 5.75 -2.03 3.31
N LEU A 38 4.84 -2.96 3.01
CA LEU A 38 3.92 -2.82 1.90
C LEU A 38 2.94 -1.64 2.10
N THR A 39 2.55 -1.34 3.35
CA THR A 39 1.79 -0.13 3.70
C THR A 39 2.57 1.14 3.32
N LEU A 40 3.86 1.21 3.66
CA LEU A 40 4.70 2.37 3.33
C LEU A 40 4.91 2.51 1.82
N LEU A 41 5.11 1.39 1.11
CA LEU A 41 5.19 1.38 -0.35
C LEU A 41 3.87 1.84 -0.99
N SER A 42 2.73 1.33 -0.53
CA SER A 42 1.41 1.77 -0.99
C SER A 42 1.19 3.27 -0.78
N LEU A 43 1.62 3.78 0.38
CA LEU A 43 1.56 5.19 0.72
C LEU A 43 2.46 6.03 -0.19
N ALA A 44 3.69 5.57 -0.45
CA ALA A 44 4.62 6.23 -1.36
C ALA A 44 4.05 6.30 -2.78
N VAL A 45 3.48 5.20 -3.30
CA VAL A 45 2.82 5.19 -4.62
C VAL A 45 1.63 6.16 -4.66
N THR A 46 0.85 6.25 -3.58
CA THR A 46 -0.27 7.21 -3.48
C THR A 46 0.22 8.66 -3.46
N ILE A 47 1.28 8.96 -2.70
CA ILE A 47 1.92 10.29 -2.67
C ILE A 47 2.42 10.67 -4.06
N THR A 48 3.12 9.75 -4.76
CA THR A 48 3.61 9.96 -6.13
C THR A 48 2.45 10.26 -7.07
N TYR A 49 1.36 9.49 -7.00
CA TYR A 49 0.16 9.74 -7.78
C TYR A 49 -0.39 11.16 -7.55
N ILE A 50 -0.57 11.57 -6.28
CA ILE A 50 -1.12 12.89 -5.94
C ILE A 50 -0.23 14.01 -6.48
N ILE A 51 1.09 13.93 -6.25
CA ILE A 51 2.06 14.93 -6.74
C ILE A 51 1.98 15.05 -8.26
N LEU A 52 2.00 13.92 -8.97
CA LEU A 52 1.93 13.93 -10.42
C LEU A 52 0.60 14.48 -10.93
N SER A 53 -0.53 14.14 -10.29
CA SER A 53 -1.85 14.67 -10.65
C SER A 53 -1.98 16.18 -10.44
N GLN A 54 -1.27 16.76 -9.45
CA GLN A 54 -1.25 18.21 -9.25
C GLN A 54 -0.36 18.93 -10.26
N ASN A 55 0.75 18.33 -10.67
CA ASN A 55 1.74 18.97 -11.52
C ASN A 55 1.51 18.74 -13.02
N ALA A 56 0.87 17.64 -13.40
CA ALA A 56 0.57 17.30 -14.78
C ALA A 56 -0.66 16.38 -14.88
N SER A 57 -1.71 16.82 -15.57
CA SER A 57 -2.88 15.98 -15.90
C SER A 57 -2.57 15.04 -17.07
N SER A 58 -1.55 14.19 -16.91
CA SER A 58 -1.20 13.19 -17.92
C SER A 58 -2.15 12.00 -17.85
N ASN A 59 -2.72 11.62 -18.99
CA ASN A 59 -3.51 10.39 -19.14
C ASN A 59 -2.73 9.15 -18.67
N TRP A 60 -1.40 9.19 -18.71
CA TRP A 60 -0.55 8.10 -18.22
C TRP A 60 -0.67 7.89 -16.70
N ASN A 61 -0.74 8.97 -15.92
CA ASN A 61 -0.84 8.90 -14.46
C ASN A 61 -2.14 8.20 -14.04
N VAL A 62 -3.26 8.59 -14.66
CA VAL A 62 -4.58 7.99 -14.44
C VAL A 62 -4.64 6.54 -14.98
N LYS A 63 -3.95 6.25 -16.08
CA LYS A 63 -3.97 4.91 -16.70
C LYS A 63 -3.15 3.87 -15.95
N TYR A 64 -2.02 4.27 -15.35
CA TYR A 64 -1.08 3.31 -14.75
C TYR A 64 -0.83 3.53 -13.25
N ILE A 65 -0.68 4.76 -12.76
CA ILE A 65 -0.37 4.95 -11.33
C ILE A 65 -1.63 4.88 -10.48
N TYR A 66 -2.74 5.50 -10.93
CA TYR A 66 -4.00 5.46 -10.19
C TYR A 66 -4.48 4.03 -9.88
N PRO A 67 -4.56 3.08 -10.85
CA PRO A 67 -5.05 1.74 -10.55
C PRO A 67 -4.10 1.00 -9.61
N LEU A 68 -2.78 1.20 -9.74
CA LEU A 68 -1.80 0.61 -8.82
C LEU A 68 -1.98 1.16 -7.39
N ALA A 69 -2.04 2.49 -7.24
CA ALA A 69 -2.24 3.15 -5.96
C ALA A 69 -3.57 2.71 -5.31
N SER A 70 -4.64 2.61 -6.09
CA SER A 70 -5.95 2.20 -5.61
C SER A 70 -5.97 0.74 -5.15
N ASN A 71 -5.38 -0.18 -5.94
CA ASN A 71 -5.32 -1.61 -5.59
C ASN A 71 -4.47 -1.87 -4.34
N LEU A 72 -3.30 -1.24 -4.25
CA LEU A 72 -2.44 -1.35 -3.06
C LEU A 72 -3.10 -0.70 -1.85
N GLY A 73 -3.72 0.47 -2.03
CA GLY A 73 -4.49 1.15 -1.00
C GLY A 73 -5.58 0.25 -0.43
N PHE A 74 -6.39 -0.37 -1.29
CA PHE A 74 -7.43 -1.31 -0.88
C PHE A 74 -6.88 -2.48 -0.07
N GLN A 75 -5.82 -3.11 -0.56
CA GLN A 75 -5.18 -4.23 0.11
C GLN A 75 -4.70 -3.86 1.51
N VAL A 76 -4.06 -2.70 1.65
CA VAL A 76 -3.54 -2.18 2.90
C VAL A 76 -4.67 -1.74 3.85
N THR A 77 -5.77 -1.20 3.32
CA THR A 77 -6.97 -0.90 4.12
C THR A 77 -7.57 -2.19 4.66
N MET A 78 -7.96 -3.11 3.77
CA MET A 78 -8.67 -4.33 4.15
C MET A 78 -7.81 -5.23 5.02
N GLY A 79 -6.54 -5.44 4.65
CA GLY A 79 -5.63 -6.28 5.43
C GLY A 79 -5.47 -5.79 6.87
N TYR A 80 -5.32 -4.47 7.08
CA TYR A 80 -5.17 -3.89 8.41
C TYR A 80 -6.44 -4.06 9.25
N TRP A 81 -7.58 -3.63 8.71
CA TRP A 81 -8.82 -3.60 9.47
C TRP A 81 -9.39 -5.00 9.69
N SER A 82 -9.22 -5.93 8.75
CA SER A 82 -9.56 -7.34 8.96
C SER A 82 -8.69 -7.97 10.05
N ALA A 83 -7.38 -7.75 10.04
CA ALA A 83 -6.49 -8.26 11.10
C ALA A 83 -6.87 -7.69 12.48
N LYS A 84 -7.15 -6.38 12.55
CA LYS A 84 -7.59 -5.72 13.78
C LYS A 84 -8.93 -6.26 14.29
N LEU A 85 -9.89 -6.51 13.40
CA LEU A 85 -11.20 -7.07 13.74
C LEU A 85 -11.10 -8.52 14.23
N LEU A 86 -10.19 -9.31 13.66
CA LEU A 86 -9.90 -10.68 14.08
C LEU A 86 -9.08 -10.76 15.38
N GLY A 87 -8.78 -9.62 16.02
CA GLY A 87 -8.04 -9.58 17.27
C GLY A 87 -6.56 -9.97 17.11
N VAL A 88 -6.02 -9.93 15.89
CA VAL A 88 -4.57 -10.07 15.70
C VAL A 88 -3.91 -8.94 16.46
N LYS A 89 -3.04 -9.29 17.41
CA LYS A 89 -2.27 -8.32 18.19
C LYS A 89 -1.37 -7.53 17.23
N SER A 90 -1.88 -6.42 16.72
CA SER A 90 -1.07 -5.40 16.07
C SER A 90 -0.42 -4.54 17.14
N TYR A 91 0.81 -4.08 16.91
CA TYR A 91 1.46 -3.12 17.79
C TYR A 91 0.59 -1.88 18.03
N GLU A 92 0.67 -1.32 19.23
CA GLU A 92 -0.11 -0.15 19.67
C GLU A 92 0.27 1.11 18.88
N ARG A 93 -0.28 1.25 17.68
CA ARG A 93 -0.33 2.51 16.93
C ARG A 93 -1.45 3.36 17.48
N SER A 94 -1.23 4.67 17.50
CA SER A 94 -2.35 5.60 17.68
C SER A 94 -3.40 5.33 16.60
N LEU A 95 -4.68 5.32 16.97
CA LEU A 95 -5.77 5.13 16.02
C LEU A 95 -5.68 6.14 14.86
N TRP A 96 -5.22 7.36 15.16
CA TRP A 96 -5.04 8.42 14.18
C TRP A 96 -3.94 8.11 13.15
N LEU A 97 -2.79 7.57 13.57
CA LEU A 97 -1.77 7.11 12.64
C LEU A 97 -2.30 5.98 11.75
N ALA A 98 -3.03 5.02 12.33
CA ALA A 98 -3.65 3.94 11.58
C ALA A 98 -4.64 4.44 10.51
N ILE A 99 -5.46 5.43 10.84
CA ILE A 99 -6.39 6.06 9.88
C ILE A 99 -5.63 6.76 8.75
N ARG A 100 -4.56 7.52 9.05
CA ARG A 100 -3.75 8.19 8.03
C ARG A 100 -2.97 7.24 7.13
N LEU A 101 -2.57 6.07 7.63
CA LEU A 101 -1.86 5.06 6.85
C LEU A 101 -2.78 4.19 6.00
N HIS A 102 -3.89 3.72 6.59
CA HIS A 102 -4.68 2.65 6.00
C HIS A 102 -6.00 3.12 5.41
N ALA A 103 -6.61 4.21 5.90
CA ALA A 103 -7.94 4.62 5.47
C ALA A 103 -7.91 5.86 4.55
N ILE A 104 -7.27 6.94 4.98
CA ILE A 104 -7.25 8.22 4.24
C ILE A 104 -6.74 8.07 2.78
N PRO A 105 -5.61 7.38 2.50
CA PRO A 105 -5.10 7.28 1.14
C PRO A 105 -6.08 6.57 0.21
N TYR A 106 -6.65 5.45 0.67
CA TYR A 106 -7.59 4.68 -0.13
C TYR A 106 -8.94 5.39 -0.31
N LEU A 107 -9.50 5.99 0.75
CA LEU A 107 -10.76 6.74 0.67
C LEU A 107 -10.62 7.96 -0.26
N TYR A 108 -9.47 8.62 -0.25
CA TYR A 108 -9.19 9.69 -1.20
C TYR A 108 -9.26 9.19 -2.64
N LEU A 109 -8.58 8.11 -2.98
CA LEU A 109 -8.59 7.54 -4.34
C LEU A 109 -9.95 6.94 -4.73
N LEU A 110 -10.67 6.36 -3.77
CA LEU A 110 -11.95 5.72 -4.01
C LEU A 110 -13.08 6.75 -4.22
N ILE A 111 -13.13 7.81 -3.41
CA ILE A 111 -14.29 8.70 -3.34
C ILE A 111 -13.96 10.11 -3.85
N LEU A 112 -12.89 10.72 -3.34
CA LEU A 112 -12.62 12.15 -3.53
C LEU A 112 -11.96 12.46 -4.89
N ASP A 113 -11.03 11.62 -5.30
CA ASP A 113 -10.32 11.68 -6.57
C ASP A 113 -10.63 10.43 -7.41
N SER A 114 -11.93 10.18 -7.55
CA SER A 114 -12.46 9.01 -8.24
C SER A 114 -12.26 9.14 -9.74
N HIS A 115 -11.62 8.13 -10.32
CA HIS A 115 -11.51 7.96 -11.77
C HIS A 115 -12.33 6.76 -12.24
N PRO A 116 -12.87 6.78 -13.48
CA PRO A 116 -13.57 5.64 -14.06
C PRO A 116 -12.72 4.37 -13.99
N GLN A 117 -13.40 3.23 -13.87
CA GLN A 117 -12.73 1.94 -13.90
C GLN A 117 -12.07 1.75 -15.26
N GLY A 118 -10.74 1.66 -15.27
CA GLY A 118 -9.95 1.39 -16.46
C GLY A 118 -9.97 -0.09 -16.87
N SER A 119 -9.04 -0.47 -17.75
CA SER A 119 -8.89 -1.86 -18.18
C SER A 119 -8.50 -2.78 -17.01
N ALA A 120 -9.26 -3.87 -16.82
CA ALA A 120 -8.92 -4.95 -15.90
C ALA A 120 -7.51 -5.48 -16.12
N THR A 121 -7.16 -5.75 -17.39
CA THR A 121 -5.84 -6.27 -17.77
C THR A 121 -4.73 -5.36 -17.32
N ILE A 122 -4.86 -4.04 -17.54
CA ILE A 122 -3.84 -3.08 -17.10
C ILE A 122 -3.76 -3.07 -15.58
N SER A 123 -4.90 -2.94 -14.89
CA SER A 123 -4.98 -2.90 -13.43
C SER A 123 -4.33 -4.13 -12.77
N VAL A 124 -4.63 -5.33 -13.28
CA VAL A 124 -4.05 -6.58 -12.78
C VAL A 124 -2.56 -6.65 -13.12
N THR A 125 -2.17 -6.37 -14.37
CA THR A 125 -0.78 -6.53 -14.83
C THR A 125 0.17 -5.66 -14.02
N ILE A 126 -0.18 -4.39 -13.80
CA ILE A 126 0.70 -3.47 -13.04
C ILE A 126 0.80 -3.86 -11.57
N THR A 127 -0.30 -4.34 -10.96
CA THR A 127 -0.31 -4.78 -9.56
C THR A 127 0.50 -6.05 -9.41
N VAL A 128 0.34 -7.04 -10.29
CA VAL A 128 1.15 -8.26 -10.29
C VAL A 128 2.63 -7.93 -10.49
N ALA A 129 2.97 -7.09 -11.47
CA ALA A 129 4.36 -6.68 -11.71
C ALA A 129 4.98 -5.99 -10.49
N PHE A 130 4.23 -5.11 -9.82
CA PHE A 130 4.67 -4.46 -8.59
C PHE A 130 4.89 -5.47 -7.45
N MET A 131 3.95 -6.39 -7.24
CA MET A 131 4.04 -7.39 -6.18
C MET A 131 5.18 -8.39 -6.42
N LEU A 132 5.47 -8.74 -7.68
CA LEU A 132 6.63 -9.55 -8.05
C LEU A 132 7.95 -8.82 -7.79
N ALA A 133 8.05 -7.54 -8.17
CA ALA A 133 9.23 -6.74 -7.87
C ALA A 133 9.46 -6.62 -6.35
N TRP A 134 8.39 -6.43 -5.60
CA TRP A 134 8.43 -6.43 -4.14
C TRP A 134 8.84 -7.80 -3.56
N CYS A 135 8.33 -8.91 -4.10
CA CYS A 135 8.73 -10.27 -3.71
C CYS A 135 10.23 -10.50 -3.91
N ILE A 136 10.75 -10.16 -5.08
CA ILE A 136 12.16 -10.31 -5.42
C ILE A 136 13.02 -9.45 -4.48
N TYR A 137 12.60 -8.21 -4.21
CA TYR A 137 13.28 -7.34 -3.25
C TYR A 137 13.36 -7.98 -1.86
N VAL A 138 12.24 -8.54 -1.36
CA VAL A 138 12.21 -9.24 -0.07
C VAL A 138 13.20 -10.39 -0.03
N ASP A 139 13.19 -11.25 -1.06
CA ASP A 139 14.08 -12.41 -1.11
C ASP A 139 15.56 -12.03 -1.19
N ILE A 140 15.91 -10.98 -1.94
CA ILE A 140 17.28 -10.45 -2.01
C ILE A 140 17.74 -9.97 -0.63
N ILE A 141 16.90 -9.21 0.08
CA ILE A 141 17.24 -8.70 1.41
C ILE A 141 17.43 -9.85 2.41
N ILE A 142 16.55 -10.86 2.39
CA ILE A 142 16.69 -12.04 3.26
C ILE A 142 17.97 -12.80 2.93
N TYR A 143 18.26 -13.03 1.64
CA TYR A 143 19.45 -13.76 1.20
C TYR A 143 20.75 -13.05 1.64
N TRP A 144 20.85 -11.74 1.46
CA TRP A 144 22.05 -10.99 1.86
C TRP A 144 22.25 -10.84 3.36
N ASN A 145 21.19 -10.96 4.16
CA ASN A 145 21.26 -10.91 5.61
C ASN A 145 21.29 -12.31 6.25
N TRP A 146 21.30 -13.37 5.45
CA TRP A 146 21.35 -14.74 5.93
C TRP A 146 22.67 -14.99 6.68
N GLY A 147 22.59 -15.20 7.99
CA GLY A 147 23.75 -15.50 8.85
C GLY A 147 24.25 -14.33 9.71
N ASN A 148 23.77 -13.11 9.48
CA ASN A 148 24.01 -11.99 10.39
C ASN A 148 22.91 -11.99 11.46
N ASN A 149 23.14 -12.67 12.59
CA ASN A 149 22.21 -12.71 13.75
C ASN A 149 21.93 -11.33 14.38
N THR A 150 22.50 -10.25 13.83
CA THR A 150 22.43 -8.87 14.31
C THR A 150 21.60 -7.94 13.42
N THR A 151 21.23 -8.32 12.20
CA THR A 151 20.39 -7.49 11.32
C THR A 151 18.96 -8.04 11.24
N SER A 152 18.06 -7.43 12.01
CA SER A 152 16.62 -7.64 11.86
C SER A 152 16.16 -7.04 10.53
N VAL A 153 15.89 -7.93 9.57
CA VAL A 153 15.28 -7.57 8.28
C VAL A 153 13.90 -6.93 8.53
N PRO A 154 13.48 -5.90 7.75
CA PRO A 154 12.18 -5.19 7.90
C PRO A 154 10.91 -6.05 7.70
N TYR A 155 11.02 -7.38 7.78
CA TYR A 155 9.99 -8.36 7.43
C TYR A 155 9.88 -9.48 8.46
N GLY A 156 9.78 -9.15 9.76
CA GLY A 156 9.75 -10.12 10.87
C GLY A 156 8.89 -11.37 10.62
N THR A 157 7.68 -11.20 10.09
CA THR A 157 6.76 -12.30 9.77
C THR A 157 7.21 -13.21 8.61
N LEU A 158 7.99 -12.70 7.65
CA LEU A 158 8.49 -13.48 6.51
C LEU A 158 9.90 -14.02 6.74
N ASN A 159 10.65 -13.47 7.70
CA ASN A 159 12.02 -13.88 8.01
C ASN A 159 12.09 -15.35 8.44
N GLU A 160 11.07 -15.83 9.14
CA GLU A 160 10.98 -17.23 9.64
C GLU A 160 10.29 -18.17 8.64
N LYS A 161 9.77 -17.65 7.53
CA LYS A 161 9.03 -18.42 6.53
C LYS A 161 9.96 -18.96 5.46
N THR A 162 9.65 -20.16 4.96
CA THR A 162 10.28 -20.72 3.76
C THR A 162 9.94 -19.88 2.52
N PHE A 163 10.73 -20.01 1.45
CA PHE A 163 10.48 -19.35 0.17
C PHE A 163 9.05 -19.61 -0.35
N ILE A 164 8.59 -20.86 -0.29
CA ILE A 164 7.24 -21.26 -0.75
C ILE A 164 6.16 -20.53 0.06
N GLU A 165 6.29 -20.49 1.39
CA GLU A 165 5.32 -19.80 2.24
C GLU A 165 5.28 -18.29 1.95
N ARG A 166 6.43 -17.66 1.69
CA ARG A 166 6.47 -16.24 1.29
C ARG A 166 5.73 -16.01 -0.02
N VAL A 167 5.96 -16.86 -1.03
CA VAL A 167 5.25 -16.79 -2.32
C VAL A 167 3.74 -16.93 -2.13
N VAL A 168 3.28 -17.84 -1.27
CA VAL A 168 1.83 -18.00 -0.98
C VAL A 168 1.24 -16.74 -0.34
N TRP A 169 1.94 -16.15 0.65
CA TRP A 169 1.49 -14.89 1.27
C TRP A 169 1.40 -13.75 0.25
N ILE A 170 2.40 -13.62 -0.61
CA ILE A 170 2.45 -12.58 -1.64
C ILE A 170 1.35 -12.81 -2.70
N ALA A 171 1.08 -14.06 -3.07
CA ALA A 171 -0.02 -14.39 -3.96
C ALA A 171 -1.37 -14.00 -3.34
N GLY A 172 -1.60 -14.33 -2.07
CA GLY A 172 -2.82 -13.94 -1.34
C GLY A 172 -3.00 -12.42 -1.28
N PHE A 173 -1.93 -11.70 -0.98
CA PHE A 173 -1.91 -10.24 -1.01
C PHE A 173 -2.23 -9.68 -2.40
N THR A 174 -1.62 -10.22 -3.45
CA THR A 174 -1.86 -9.79 -4.84
C THR A 174 -3.31 -10.00 -5.25
N ILE A 175 -3.91 -11.15 -4.89
CA ILE A 175 -5.32 -11.44 -5.15
C ILE A 175 -6.22 -10.41 -4.44
N LEU A 176 -5.93 -10.11 -3.16
CA LEU A 176 -6.66 -9.10 -2.41
C LEU A 176 -6.55 -7.73 -3.08
N SER A 177 -5.37 -7.29 -3.51
CA SER A 177 -5.18 -6.01 -4.22
C SER A 177 -5.99 -5.97 -5.51
N CYS A 178 -5.95 -7.04 -6.31
CA CYS A 178 -6.67 -7.12 -7.58
C CYS A 178 -8.20 -7.13 -7.39
N SER A 179 -8.70 -7.66 -6.27
CA SER A 179 -10.14 -7.66 -5.97
C SER A 179 -10.74 -6.26 -5.79
N ASN A 180 -9.90 -5.24 -5.56
CA ASN A 180 -10.31 -3.83 -5.60
C ASN A 180 -11.00 -3.45 -6.92
N TYR A 181 -10.64 -4.13 -8.03
CA TYR A 181 -11.32 -3.91 -9.31
C TYR A 181 -12.83 -4.13 -9.21
N ILE A 182 -13.29 -5.09 -8.40
CA ILE A 182 -14.72 -5.32 -8.16
C ILE A 182 -15.34 -4.13 -7.41
N ILE A 183 -14.65 -3.62 -6.37
CA ILE A 183 -15.11 -2.48 -5.57
C ILE A 183 -15.24 -1.21 -6.43
N LEU A 184 -14.27 -0.96 -7.31
CA LEU A 184 -14.34 0.15 -8.27
C LEU A 184 -15.51 -0.02 -9.25
N GLY A 185 -15.79 -1.25 -9.67
CA GLY A 185 -16.96 -1.57 -10.50
C GLY A 185 -18.28 -1.25 -9.79
N ILE A 186 -18.43 -1.73 -8.55
CA ILE A 186 -19.62 -1.45 -7.72
C ILE A 186 -19.80 0.06 -7.53
N ARG A 187 -18.73 0.78 -7.18
CA ARG A 187 -18.76 2.24 -6.99
C ARG A 187 -19.26 2.96 -8.25
N ASN A 188 -18.85 2.52 -9.45
CA ASN A 188 -19.26 3.18 -10.69
C ASN A 188 -20.71 2.85 -11.11
N CYS A 189 -21.33 1.83 -10.51
CA CYS A 189 -22.74 1.50 -10.72
C CYS A 189 -23.69 2.25 -9.76
N LEU A 190 -23.15 2.90 -8.73
CA LEU A 190 -23.88 3.72 -7.75
C LEU A 190 -23.86 5.19 -8.16
#